data_AF-A0AAU2Z8L7-F1
#
_entry.id   AF-A0AAU2Z8L7-F1
#
_cell.length_a   1.000
_cell.length_b   1.000
_cell.length_c   1.000
_cell.angle_alpha   90.00
_cell.angle_beta   90.00
_cell.angle_gamma   90.00
#
_symmetry.space_group_name_H-M   'P 1'
#
loop_
_entity.id
_entity.type
_entity.pdbx_description
1 polymer ?
#
loop_
_entity_poly.entity_id
_entity_poly.type
_entity_poly.pdbx_seq_one_letter_code
_entity_poly.pdbx_strand_id
1 'polypeptide(L)'
;MAEPITGRDHEQVRRLHAEGKSRNAIARAIGRSAATVSKIAGLEGLTFSGGARVAAATDARRADAAARRELLADEALDGALRQVERVRGSDSARDARDHATAARALTEVHARVSELARQTGTGSAGGSMLDRLADALIGPA
;
A
#
# COMPACT_ATOMS: atom_id res chain seq x y z
N MET A 1 23.02 -15.28 18.65
CA MET A 1 22.21 -16.46 18.24
C MET A 1 20.84 -16.32 18.87
N ALA A 2 19.76 -16.56 18.13
CA ALA A 2 18.42 -16.47 18.69
C ALA A 2 18.20 -17.63 19.69
N GLU A 3 17.64 -17.33 20.85
CA GLU A 3 17.37 -18.34 21.87
C GLU A 3 16.37 -19.38 21.34
N PRO A 4 16.59 -20.69 21.55
CA PRO A 4 15.70 -21.73 21.04
C PRO A 4 14.25 -21.53 21.50
N ILE A 5 13.30 -21.93 20.65
CA ILE A 5 11.88 -21.96 21.02
C ILE A 5 11.67 -23.15 21.96
N THR A 6 11.04 -22.92 23.11
CA THR A 6 10.83 -23.92 24.16
C THR A 6 9.34 -24.22 24.34
N GLY A 7 8.99 -25.35 24.98
CA GLY A 7 7.60 -25.67 25.32
C GLY A 7 6.90 -24.59 26.16
N ARG A 8 7.66 -23.84 26.97
CA ARG A 8 7.14 -22.69 27.72
C ARG A 8 6.64 -21.58 26.79
N ASP A 9 7.31 -21.35 25.65
CA ASP A 9 6.85 -20.37 24.65
C ASP A 9 5.51 -20.81 24.04
N HIS A 10 5.34 -22.11 23.77
CA HIS A 10 4.09 -22.67 23.25
C HIS A 10 2.92 -22.49 24.23
N GLU A 11 3.12 -22.85 25.50
CA GLU A 11 2.11 -22.67 26.55
C GLU A 11 1.72 -21.21 26.74
N GLN A 12 2.71 -20.30 26.76
CA GLN A 12 2.44 -18.87 26.91
C GLN A 12 1.67 -18.29 25.73
N VAL A 13 2.02 -18.67 24.49
CA VAL A 13 1.27 -18.23 23.30
C VAL A 13 -0.17 -18.74 23.36
N ARG A 14 -0.39 -20.01 23.72
CA ARG A 14 -1.73 -20.60 23.84
C ARG A 14 -2.58 -19.89 24.90
N ARG A 15 -2.02 -19.66 26.09
CA ARG A 15 -2.71 -18.97 27.19
C ARG A 15 -3.07 -17.53 26.83
N LEU A 16 -2.10 -16.76 26.32
CA LEU A 16 -2.32 -15.35 26.00
C LEU A 16 -3.24 -15.17 24.78
N HIS A 17 -3.26 -16.14 23.85
CA HIS A 17 -4.23 -16.18 22.75
C HIS A 17 -5.66 -16.42 23.27
N ALA A 18 -5.84 -17.36 24.20
CA ALA A 18 -7.13 -17.60 24.85
C ALA A 18 -7.64 -16.38 25.65
N GLU A 19 -6.74 -15.56 26.21
CA GLU A 19 -7.05 -14.25 26.80
C GLU A 19 -7.45 -13.17 25.77
N GLY A 20 -7.46 -13.49 24.47
CA GLY A 20 -7.80 -12.57 23.38
C GLY A 20 -6.69 -11.57 23.01
N LYS A 21 -5.45 -11.78 23.47
CA LYS A 21 -4.35 -10.86 23.16
C LYS A 21 -3.93 -10.96 21.70
N SER A 22 -3.63 -9.80 21.11
CA SER A 22 -3.06 -9.75 19.75
C SER A 22 -1.66 -10.36 19.70
N ARG A 23 -1.26 -10.87 18.53
CA ARG A 23 0.10 -11.38 18.28
C ARG A 23 1.20 -10.46 18.79
N ASN A 24 1.08 -9.16 18.57
CA ASN A 24 2.11 -8.19 18.97
C ASN A 24 2.14 -7.97 20.49
N ALA A 25 0.98 -8.05 21.16
CA ALA A 25 0.93 -8.02 22.61
C ALA A 25 1.56 -9.28 23.22
N ILE A 26 1.31 -10.45 22.63
CA ILE A 26 1.96 -11.71 23.02
C ILE A 26 3.47 -11.60 22.85
N ALA A 27 3.94 -11.17 21.67
CA ALA A 27 5.37 -10.98 21.36
C ALA A 27 6.09 -10.12 22.42
N ARG A 28 5.49 -8.99 22.81
CA ARG A 28 6.02 -8.11 23.87
C ARG A 28 6.00 -8.77 25.25
N ALA A 29 4.93 -9.50 25.57
CA ALA A 29 4.77 -10.15 26.87
C ALA A 29 5.78 -11.28 27.11
N ILE A 30 6.15 -12.01 26.06
CA ILE A 30 7.06 -13.17 26.15
C ILE A 30 8.50 -12.86 25.69
N GLY A 31 8.76 -11.62 25.27
CA GLY A 31 10.09 -11.21 24.78
C GLY A 31 10.51 -11.87 23.47
N ARG A 32 9.56 -12.28 22.61
CA ARG A 32 9.82 -12.94 21.33
C ARG A 32 9.39 -12.09 20.15
N SER A 33 9.94 -12.37 18.97
CA SER A 33 9.52 -11.71 17.74
C SER A 33 8.07 -12.08 17.36
N ALA A 34 7.37 -11.18 16.69
CA ALA A 34 6.02 -11.46 16.16
C ALA A 34 6.03 -12.63 15.15
N ALA A 35 7.14 -12.83 14.42
CA ALA A 35 7.32 -13.97 13.52
C ALA A 35 7.36 -15.29 14.30
N THR A 36 8.10 -15.34 15.41
CA THR A 36 8.16 -16.49 16.31
C THR A 36 6.77 -16.82 16.86
N VAL A 37 6.02 -15.83 17.34
CA VAL A 37 4.64 -16.03 17.83
C VAL A 37 3.73 -16.55 16.72
N SER A 38 3.85 -16.03 15.49
CA SER A 38 3.06 -16.52 14.35
C SER A 38 3.39 -17.99 14.03
N LYS A 39 4.67 -18.37 14.08
CA LYS A 39 5.11 -19.75 13.86
C LYS A 39 4.53 -20.69 14.92
N ILE A 40 4.61 -20.30 16.20
CA ILE A 40 4.04 -21.07 17.30
C ILE A 40 2.52 -21.17 17.13
N ALA A 41 1.82 -20.06 16.90
CA ALA A 41 0.38 -20.06 16.67
C ALA A 41 -0.03 -21.00 15.52
N GLY A 42 0.73 -21.02 14.42
CA GLY A 42 0.50 -21.95 13.31
C GLY A 42 0.67 -23.43 13.69
N LEU A 43 1.70 -23.76 14.47
CA LEU A 43 1.90 -25.12 15.00
C LEU A 43 0.80 -25.54 15.98
N GLU A 44 0.23 -24.58 16.70
CA GLU A 44 -0.82 -24.77 17.70
C GLU A 44 -2.25 -24.67 17.12
N GLY A 45 -2.38 -24.43 15.80
CA GLY A 45 -3.69 -24.24 15.14
C GLY A 45 -4.44 -22.95 15.54
N LEU A 46 -3.75 -21.97 16.10
CA LEU A 46 -4.32 -20.71 16.60
C LEU A 46 -4.38 -19.66 15.50
N THR A 47 -5.51 -18.95 15.39
CA THR A 47 -5.70 -17.87 14.40
C THR A 47 -5.92 -16.53 15.08
N PHE A 48 -5.31 -15.46 14.56
CA PHE A 48 -5.51 -14.10 15.06
C PHE A 48 -6.54 -13.37 14.20
N SER A 49 -7.69 -13.00 14.79
CA SER A 49 -8.79 -12.30 14.11
C SER A 49 -8.45 -10.87 13.64
N GLY A 50 -7.38 -10.26 14.17
CA GLY A 50 -6.97 -8.91 13.81
C GLY A 50 -6.48 -8.75 12.36
N GLY A 51 -6.07 -9.84 11.70
CA GLY A 51 -5.55 -9.79 10.32
C GLY A 51 -6.56 -9.29 9.30
N ALA A 52 -7.81 -9.78 9.37
CA ALA A 52 -8.86 -9.39 8.44
C ALA A 52 -9.21 -7.89 8.55
N ARG A 53 -9.28 -7.36 9.78
CA ARG A 53 -9.52 -5.92 10.02
C ARG A 53 -8.37 -5.05 9.50
N VAL A 54 -7.12 -5.48 9.68
CA VAL A 54 -5.94 -4.74 9.21
C VAL A 54 -5.86 -4.78 7.69
N ALA A 55 -6.18 -5.92 7.06
CA ALA A 55 -6.23 -6.04 5.60
C ALA A 55 -7.28 -5.08 5.01
N ALA A 56 -8.52 -5.12 5.50
CA ALA A 56 -9.58 -4.21 5.07
C ALA A 56 -9.21 -2.72 5.25
N ALA A 57 -8.60 -2.36 6.39
CA ALA A 57 -8.15 -0.99 6.62
C ALA A 57 -6.99 -0.58 5.69
N THR A 58 -6.11 -1.53 5.35
CA THR A 58 -5.00 -1.29 4.41
C THR A 58 -5.54 -1.11 2.99
N ASP A 59 -6.52 -1.91 2.58
CA ASP A 59 -7.15 -1.83 1.26
C ASP A 59 -7.96 -0.55 1.12
N ALA A 60 -8.73 -0.17 2.14
CA ALA A 60 -9.42 1.12 2.18
C ALA A 60 -8.42 2.29 2.04
N ARG A 61 -7.30 2.26 2.79
CA ARG A 61 -6.25 3.29 2.69
C ARG A 61 -5.61 3.32 1.30
N ARG A 62 -5.44 2.17 0.64
CA ARG A 62 -4.91 2.09 -0.73
C ARG A 62 -5.89 2.73 -1.72
N ALA A 63 -7.18 2.41 -1.61
CA ALA A 63 -8.23 2.99 -2.44
C ALA A 63 -8.29 4.52 -2.26
N ASP A 64 -8.29 5.00 -1.02
CA ASP A 64 -8.26 6.44 -0.72
C ASP A 64 -7.02 7.13 -1.30
N ALA A 65 -5.86 6.48 -1.22
CA ALA A 65 -4.63 7.01 -1.79
C ALA A 65 -4.64 7.02 -3.33
N ALA A 66 -5.29 6.06 -3.97
CA ALA A 66 -5.48 6.04 -5.42
C ALA A 66 -6.39 7.20 -5.86
N ALA A 67 -7.55 7.36 -5.23
CA ALA A 67 -8.49 8.45 -5.52
C ALA A 67 -7.85 9.84 -5.34
N ARG A 68 -7.05 10.03 -4.28
CA ARG A 68 -6.32 11.30 -4.07
C ARG A 68 -5.26 11.57 -5.15
N ARG A 69 -4.64 10.54 -5.71
CA ARG A 69 -3.68 10.70 -6.82
C ARG A 69 -4.41 11.08 -8.10
N GLU A 70 -5.53 10.44 -8.41
CA GLU A 70 -6.36 10.80 -9.58
C GLU A 70 -6.81 12.26 -9.49
N LEU A 71 -7.36 12.67 -8.34
CA LEU A 71 -7.74 14.06 -8.11
C LEU A 71 -6.58 15.04 -8.32
N LEU A 72 -5.39 14.74 -7.76
CA LEU A 72 -4.21 15.59 -7.92
C LEU A 72 -3.75 15.67 -9.38
N ALA A 73 -3.86 14.57 -10.14
CA ALA A 73 -3.51 14.56 -11.56
C ALA A 73 -4.45 15.46 -12.37
N ASP A 74 -5.75 15.40 -12.10
CA ASP A 74 -6.76 16.23 -12.76
C ASP A 74 -6.57 17.71 -12.41
N GLU A 75 -6.39 18.05 -11.14
CA GLU A 75 -6.14 19.42 -10.69
C GLU A 75 -4.86 20.01 -11.31
N ALA A 76 -3.81 19.19 -11.45
CA ALA A 76 -2.57 19.60 -12.10
C ALA A 76 -2.77 19.86 -13.60
N LEU A 77 -3.52 19.01 -14.31
CA LEU A 77 -3.83 19.21 -15.72
C LEU A 77 -4.67 20.48 -15.93
N ASP A 78 -5.73 20.65 -15.15
CA ASP A 78 -6.57 21.85 -15.17
C ASP A 78 -5.77 23.12 -14.86
N GLY A 79 -4.88 23.04 -13.88
CA GLY A 79 -3.95 24.11 -13.56
C GLY A 79 -3.05 24.46 -14.74
N ALA A 80 -2.46 23.45 -15.40
CA ALA A 80 -1.61 23.65 -16.57
C ALA A 80 -2.37 24.34 -17.71
N LEU A 81 -3.59 23.88 -18.02
CA LEU A 81 -4.46 24.48 -19.04
C LEU A 81 -4.77 25.96 -18.72
N ARG A 82 -5.11 26.28 -17.46
CA ARG A 82 -5.31 27.68 -17.03
C ARG A 82 -4.07 28.54 -17.24
N GLN A 83 -2.87 28.00 -16.99
CA GLN A 83 -1.63 28.75 -17.24
C GLN A 83 -1.38 28.94 -18.73
N VAL A 84 -1.65 27.96 -19.59
CA VAL A 84 -1.56 28.09 -21.05
C VAL A 84 -2.45 29.21 -21.57
N GLU A 85 -3.68 29.32 -21.08
CA GLU A 85 -4.58 30.43 -21.45
C GLU A 85 -4.02 31.79 -21.00
N ARG A 86 -3.40 31.87 -19.82
CA ARG A 86 -2.72 33.10 -19.36
C ARG A 86 -1.53 33.48 -20.23
N VAL A 87 -0.75 32.51 -20.74
CA VAL A 87 0.34 32.78 -21.69
C VAL A 87 -0.21 33.49 -22.94
N ARG A 88 -1.34 33.03 -23.47
CA ARG A 88 -1.96 33.61 -24.68
C ARG A 88 -2.47 35.03 -24.45
N GLY A 89 -2.96 35.32 -23.25
CA GLY A 89 -3.48 36.64 -22.86
C GLY A 89 -2.47 37.57 -22.18
N SER A 90 -1.18 37.23 -22.17
CA SER A 90 -0.17 38.03 -21.46
C SER A 90 0.24 39.27 -22.25
N ASP A 91 0.21 40.43 -21.60
CA ASP A 91 0.63 41.71 -22.18
C ASP A 91 2.16 41.90 -22.17
N SER A 92 2.90 41.07 -21.43
CA SER A 92 4.36 41.12 -21.35
C SER A 92 5.01 39.77 -21.61
N ALA A 93 6.20 39.82 -22.23
CA ALA A 93 7.02 38.64 -22.43
C ALA A 93 7.56 38.04 -21.12
N ARG A 94 7.56 38.79 -20.01
CA ARG A 94 7.92 38.25 -18.69
C ARG A 94 6.79 37.37 -18.17
N ASP A 95 5.59 37.91 -18.11
CA ASP A 95 4.42 37.19 -17.56
C ASP A 95 4.10 35.94 -18.39
N ALA A 96 4.24 36.04 -19.73
CA ALA A 96 4.10 34.90 -20.62
C ALA A 96 5.09 33.77 -20.28
N ARG A 97 6.35 34.10 -19.92
CA ARG A 97 7.36 33.09 -19.53
C ARG A 97 7.07 32.50 -18.15
N ASP A 98 6.61 33.31 -17.20
CA ASP A 98 6.28 32.83 -15.86
C ASP A 98 5.08 31.86 -15.91
N HIS A 99 4.04 32.20 -16.66
CA HIS A 99 2.91 31.31 -16.90
C HIS A 99 3.29 30.04 -17.66
N ALA A 100 4.15 30.13 -18.68
CA ALA A 100 4.63 28.95 -19.40
C ALA A 100 5.45 28.02 -18.48
N THR A 101 6.25 28.60 -17.57
CA THR A 101 7.03 27.85 -16.58
C THR A 101 6.12 27.13 -15.59
N ALA A 102 5.07 27.81 -15.11
CA ALA A 102 4.07 27.21 -14.24
C ALA A 102 3.29 26.09 -14.95
N ALA A 103 2.89 26.29 -16.21
CA ALA A 103 2.20 25.28 -17.02
C ALA A 103 3.05 24.00 -17.18
N ARG A 104 4.35 24.17 -17.44
CA ARG A 104 5.30 23.06 -17.52
C ARG A 104 5.39 22.31 -16.19
N ALA A 105 5.57 23.01 -15.08
CA ALA A 105 5.69 22.37 -13.77
C ALA A 105 4.44 21.53 -13.42
N LEU A 106 3.25 22.06 -13.71
CA LEU A 106 1.99 21.36 -13.47
C LEU A 106 1.82 20.15 -14.40
N THR A 107 2.25 20.25 -15.65
CA THR A 107 2.26 19.12 -16.58
C THR A 107 3.21 18.00 -16.10
N GLU A 108 4.38 18.37 -15.57
CA GLU A 108 5.32 17.40 -14.97
C GLU A 108 4.72 16.71 -13.74
N VAL A 109 3.99 17.43 -12.89
CA VAL A 109 3.25 16.84 -11.75
C VAL A 109 2.19 15.87 -12.25
N HIS A 110 1.34 16.27 -13.19
CA HIS A 110 0.33 15.41 -13.79
C HIS A 110 0.94 14.11 -14.34
N ALA A 111 2.04 14.22 -15.11
CA ALA A 111 2.72 13.06 -15.69
C ALA A 111 3.25 12.10 -14.62
N ARG A 112 3.89 12.62 -13.56
CA ARG A 112 4.45 11.81 -12.47
C ARG A 112 3.37 11.13 -11.64
N VAL A 113 2.29 11.83 -11.31
CA VAL A 113 1.19 11.28 -10.52
C VAL A 113 0.42 10.22 -11.32
N SER A 114 0.18 10.47 -12.61
CA SER A 114 -0.45 9.50 -13.51
C SER A 114 0.40 8.24 -13.70
N GLU A 115 1.72 8.37 -13.78
CA GLU A 115 2.64 7.22 -13.83
C GLU A 115 2.58 6.41 -12.53
N LEU A 116 2.59 7.07 -11.37
CA LEU A 116 2.44 6.40 -10.08
C LEU A 116 1.09 5.67 -9.96
N ALA A 117 0.01 6.25 -10.50
CA ALA A 117 -1.30 5.61 -10.55
C ALA A 117 -1.26 4.32 -11.41
N ARG A 118 -0.62 4.34 -12.59
CA ARG A 118 -0.43 3.14 -13.43
C ARG A 118 0.34 2.03 -12.73
N GLN A 119 1.44 2.38 -12.05
CA GLN A 119 2.27 1.42 -11.32
C GLN A 119 1.55 0.82 -10.11
N THR A 120 0.69 1.60 -9.44
CA THR A 120 -0.07 1.11 -8.28
C THR A 120 -1.31 0.30 -8.66
N GLY A 121 -1.94 0.60 -9.80
CA GLY A 121 -3.03 -0.19 -10.36
C GLY A 121 -2.58 -1.55 -10.94
N THR A 122 -1.34 -1.66 -11.42
CA THR A 122 -0.76 -2.91 -11.93
C THR A 122 -0.15 -3.81 -10.85
N GLY A 123 -0.03 -3.33 -9.61
CA GLY A 123 0.67 -4.03 -8.53
C GLY A 123 -0.17 -4.98 -7.67
N SER A 124 -1.48 -5.12 -7.91
CA SER A 124 -2.35 -5.88 -6.99
C SER A 124 -3.57 -6.58 -7.61
N ALA A 125 -3.50 -6.94 -8.90
CA ALA A 125 -4.15 -8.16 -9.38
C ALA A 125 -3.02 -9.17 -9.56
N GLY A 126 -2.66 -9.95 -8.55
CA GLY A 126 -3.48 -11.10 -8.21
C GLY A 126 -3.42 -12.21 -9.26
N GLY A 127 -2.59 -12.07 -10.31
CA GLY A 127 -1.98 -13.21 -10.99
C GLY A 127 -0.69 -13.53 -10.26
N SER A 128 -0.82 -14.12 -9.08
CA SER A 128 0.33 -14.62 -8.33
C SER A 128 1.18 -15.50 -9.24
N MET A 129 2.47 -15.63 -8.95
CA MET A 129 3.30 -16.60 -9.67
C MET A 129 2.66 -18.01 -9.65
N LEU A 130 1.78 -18.29 -8.67
CA LEU A 130 0.97 -19.50 -8.58
C LEU A 130 -0.22 -19.51 -9.55
N ASP A 131 -0.88 -18.40 -9.83
CA ASP A 131 -1.96 -18.34 -10.84
C ASP A 131 -1.39 -18.53 -12.25
N ARG A 132 -0.23 -17.90 -12.53
CA ARG A 132 0.51 -18.14 -13.78
C ARG A 132 1.03 -19.58 -13.88
N LEU A 133 1.38 -20.22 -12.76
CA LEU A 133 1.77 -21.62 -12.72
C LEU A 133 0.56 -22.55 -12.88
N ALA A 134 -0.59 -22.18 -12.30
CA ALA A 134 -1.84 -22.92 -12.42
C ALA A 134 -2.35 -22.91 -13.85
N ASP A 135 -2.37 -21.74 -14.51
CA ASP A 135 -2.71 -21.62 -15.94
C ASP A 135 -1.74 -22.43 -16.82
N ALA A 136 -0.45 -22.47 -16.48
CA ALA A 136 0.56 -23.23 -17.23
C ALA A 136 0.45 -24.76 -17.04
N LEU A 137 -0.08 -25.23 -15.90
CA LEU A 137 -0.20 -26.65 -15.57
C LEU A 137 -1.57 -27.24 -15.91
N ILE A 138 -2.64 -26.45 -15.82
CA ILE A 138 -4.03 -26.91 -15.89
C ILE A 138 -4.76 -26.31 -17.11
N GLY A 139 -4.21 -25.26 -17.72
CA GLY A 139 -4.85 -24.48 -18.78
C GLY A 139 -5.79 -23.42 -18.20
N PRO A 140 -6.12 -22.36 -18.99
CA PRO A 140 -7.02 -21.31 -18.51
C PRO A 140 -8.42 -21.89 -18.26
N ALA A 141 -9.02 -21.49 -17.13
CA ALA A 141 -10.40 -21.84 -16.77
C ALA A 141 -11.44 -21.19 -17.70
#